data_AF-A0A560SCU2-F1
#
_entry.id   AF-A0A560SCU2-F1
#
_cell.length_a   1.000
_cell.length_b   1.000
_cell.length_c   1.000
_cell.angle_alpha   90.00
_cell.angle_beta   90.00
_cell.angle_gamma   90.00
#
_symmetry.space_group_name_H-M   'P 1'
#
loop_
_entity.id
_entity.type
_entity.pdbx_description
1 polymer ?
#
loop_
_entity_poly.entity_id
_entity_poly.type
_entity_poly.pdbx_seq_one_letter_code
_entity_poly.pdbx_strand_id
1 'polypeptide(L)'
;MDFPPSPARPEHSRRGFLKRSLAVSASVAVLGNLPRLADAIEPLSQRYPDPLIKVLDDSFLELRLFNASVERLATGLRWAEGPVWIGDGRYLLLSDIPNNRIVRWDEVTDSLSVYRENANFSNGMCRDRQGRLLVCEGSTTSGEGRRITRTEHNGRITVLADSFDGKPFNSPNDIVCKRDGSVWFSDPPFQTGNNYEGHKITPTQPHGVYRIDAESGKVTRVIDDLNGPNGLCFAPDERTLYVVEGRAKPNRLIWAIDVKDDGTLGERRKHIEGFEYAALDGIKCDESGNLWCGWGGNGDPKADLEKLDGVRVFNPQGKAIGHISLPERCPNLCFGGREGNRLFMAGSHSIYALFVNTRGADFA
;
A
#
# COMPACT_ATOMS: atom_id res chain seq x y z
N MET A 1 -33.32 -14.55 -83.99
CA MET A 1 -34.47 -14.28 -83.10
C MET A 1 -34.03 -13.17 -82.16
N ASP A 2 -34.09 -11.90 -82.55
CA ASP A 2 -35.25 -10.99 -82.63
C ASP A 2 -35.66 -10.33 -81.29
N PHE A 3 -35.69 -8.99 -81.36
CA PHE A 3 -36.36 -7.96 -80.54
C PHE A 3 -35.62 -7.25 -79.38
N PRO A 4 -35.91 -5.93 -79.16
CA PRO A 4 -34.89 -4.88 -79.08
C PRO A 4 -35.12 -3.94 -77.83
N PRO A 5 -34.84 -2.61 -77.80
CA PRO A 5 -34.17 -1.97 -76.67
C PRO A 5 -35.12 -1.23 -75.70
N SER A 6 -34.62 -0.90 -74.50
CA SER A 6 -35.32 -0.02 -73.54
C SER A 6 -34.73 1.40 -73.57
N PRO A 7 -35.53 2.48 -73.61
CA PRO A 7 -35.04 3.85 -73.77
C PRO A 7 -34.63 4.49 -72.45
N ALA A 8 -33.75 5.49 -72.56
CA ALA A 8 -33.22 6.29 -71.48
C ALA A 8 -33.96 7.64 -71.31
N ARG A 9 -33.89 8.14 -70.05
CA ARG A 9 -33.96 9.55 -69.57
C ARG A 9 -35.34 10.22 -69.45
N PRO A 10 -35.55 11.16 -68.49
CA PRO A 10 -34.56 12.15 -68.03
C PRO A 10 -34.41 12.40 -66.50
N GLU A 11 -33.21 12.88 -66.15
CA GLU A 11 -32.96 13.71 -64.98
C GLU A 11 -33.60 15.10 -65.16
N HIS A 12 -34.32 15.60 -64.15
CA HIS A 12 -34.33 17.02 -63.82
C HIS A 12 -34.55 17.21 -62.32
N SER A 13 -33.46 17.58 -61.64
CA SER A 13 -33.35 18.73 -60.73
C SER A 13 -34.59 19.16 -59.92
N ARG A 14 -34.46 19.20 -58.59
CA ARG A 14 -34.34 20.48 -57.84
C ARG A 14 -34.18 20.27 -56.33
N ARG A 15 -33.33 21.12 -55.78
CA ARG A 15 -33.03 21.40 -54.38
C ARG A 15 -34.25 21.34 -53.45
N GLY A 16 -34.03 20.78 -52.26
CA GLY A 16 -34.25 21.53 -51.03
C GLY A 16 -35.34 21.04 -50.08
N PHE A 17 -34.94 21.02 -48.81
CA PHE A 17 -35.73 21.21 -47.59
C PHE A 17 -36.35 19.99 -46.87
N LEU A 18 -35.59 19.54 -45.87
CA LEU A 18 -35.98 19.18 -44.50
C LEU A 18 -37.44 18.79 -44.25
N LYS A 19 -37.63 17.52 -43.85
CA LYS A 19 -38.46 17.21 -42.68
C LYS A 19 -37.71 16.22 -41.77
N ARG A 20 -37.17 16.77 -40.67
CA ARG A 20 -36.82 16.02 -39.47
C ARG A 20 -38.12 15.68 -38.75
N SER A 21 -38.30 14.40 -38.42
CA SER A 21 -39.18 13.94 -37.34
C SER A 21 -38.42 12.85 -36.60
N LEU A 22 -38.41 12.96 -35.28
CA LEU A 22 -37.52 12.32 -34.34
C LEU A 22 -37.72 10.80 -34.25
N ALA A 23 -36.60 10.07 -34.17
CA ALA A 23 -36.50 8.88 -33.34
C ALA A 23 -35.17 9.01 -32.56
N VAL A 24 -35.23 9.66 -31.40
CA VAL A 24 -34.13 9.60 -30.43
C VAL A 24 -34.31 8.27 -29.69
N SER A 25 -33.57 7.26 -30.13
CA SER A 25 -33.29 6.11 -29.26
C SER A 25 -32.40 6.62 -28.13
N ALA A 26 -33.01 6.89 -26.98
CA ALA A 26 -32.29 7.10 -25.75
C ALA A 26 -31.61 5.77 -25.38
N SER A 27 -30.36 5.61 -25.78
CA SER A 27 -29.48 4.64 -25.14
C SER A 27 -29.26 5.13 -23.71
N VAL A 28 -30.12 4.69 -22.80
CA VAL A 28 -29.83 4.79 -21.36
C VAL A 28 -28.57 3.95 -21.16
N ALA A 29 -27.44 4.63 -21.01
CA ALA A 29 -26.28 4.03 -20.39
C ALA A 29 -26.75 3.59 -19.00
N VAL A 30 -26.98 2.30 -18.83
CA VAL A 30 -27.03 1.70 -17.50
C VAL A 30 -25.61 1.87 -16.96
N LEU A 31 -25.35 3.01 -16.33
CA LEU A 31 -24.31 3.14 -15.33
C LEU A 31 -24.68 2.11 -14.28
N GLY A 32 -24.15 0.90 -14.45
CA GLY A 32 -24.29 -0.15 -13.46
C GLY A 32 -23.91 0.43 -12.12
N ASN A 33 -24.76 0.19 -11.12
CA ASN A 33 -24.42 0.34 -9.71
C ASN A 33 -23.20 -0.54 -9.43
N LEU A 34 -22.00 -0.05 -9.75
CA LEU A 34 -20.80 -0.51 -9.08
C LEU A 34 -21.02 -0.16 -7.61
N PRO A 35 -20.82 -1.11 -6.68
CA PRO A 35 -20.94 -0.82 -5.26
C PRO A 35 -19.88 0.21 -4.91
N ARG A 36 -20.26 1.50 -4.85
CA ARG A 36 -19.42 2.52 -4.24
C ARG A 36 -19.35 2.20 -2.75
N LEU A 37 -18.14 2.00 -2.27
CA LEU A 37 -17.87 2.02 -0.84
C LEU A 37 -18.08 3.47 -0.35
N ALA A 38 -18.36 3.67 0.94
CA ALA A 38 -18.76 4.98 1.45
C ALA A 38 -17.69 6.06 1.17
N ASP A 39 -18.06 7.06 0.36
CA ASP A 39 -17.25 8.25 0.08
C ASP A 39 -17.40 9.20 1.29
N ALA A 40 -16.48 9.12 2.25
CA ALA A 40 -16.48 10.02 3.41
C ALA A 40 -15.27 10.94 3.35
N ILE A 41 -15.47 12.11 2.74
CA ILE A 41 -14.61 13.28 2.92
C ILE A 41 -15.14 14.02 4.14
N GLU A 42 -14.45 13.92 5.28
CA GLU A 42 -14.71 14.86 6.37
C GLU A 42 -14.16 16.24 5.99
N PRO A 43 -14.83 17.35 6.39
CA PRO A 43 -14.28 18.67 6.16
C PRO A 43 -12.93 18.81 6.85
N LEU A 44 -11.98 19.48 6.17
CA LEU A 44 -10.67 19.79 6.73
C LEU A 44 -10.81 20.50 8.09
N SER A 45 -9.83 20.30 8.96
CA SER A 45 -9.72 21.08 10.20
C SER A 45 -9.77 22.57 9.88
N GLN A 46 -10.66 23.30 10.56
CA GLN A 46 -10.74 24.76 10.46
C GLN A 46 -9.66 25.47 11.28
N ARG A 47 -8.80 24.72 12.01
CA ARG A 47 -7.77 25.26 12.89
C ARG A 47 -6.38 24.87 12.39
N TYR A 48 -5.48 25.84 12.40
CA TYR A 48 -4.06 25.65 12.15
C TYR A 48 -3.22 26.09 13.36
N PRO A 49 -2.20 25.31 13.75
CA PRO A 49 -1.93 23.97 13.24
C PRO A 49 -3.05 22.97 13.59
N ASP A 50 -3.21 21.95 12.74
CA ASP A 50 -4.18 20.88 13.01
C ASP A 50 -3.86 20.21 14.36
N PRO A 51 -4.83 20.14 15.30
CA PRO A 51 -4.60 19.56 16.61
C PRO A 51 -4.21 18.08 16.57
N LEU A 52 -4.47 17.35 15.48
CA LEU A 52 -4.03 15.96 15.32
C LEU A 52 -2.52 15.84 15.08
N ILE A 53 -1.83 16.93 14.73
CA ILE A 53 -0.40 16.92 14.46
C ILE A 53 0.38 17.41 15.68
N LYS A 54 0.97 16.47 16.41
CA LYS A 54 1.73 16.70 17.64
C LYS A 54 3.22 16.82 17.35
N VAL A 55 3.82 17.93 17.79
CA VAL A 55 5.27 18.13 17.82
C VAL A 55 5.80 17.57 19.14
N LEU A 56 6.71 16.58 19.07
CA LEU A 56 7.36 15.99 20.24
C LEU A 56 8.79 16.53 20.42
N ASP A 57 9.39 17.03 19.34
CA ASP A 57 10.68 17.68 19.28
C ASP A 57 10.69 18.74 18.16
N ASP A 58 11.41 19.84 18.35
CA ASP A 58 11.44 20.96 17.39
C ASP A 58 11.93 20.56 16.00
N SER A 59 12.75 19.50 15.87
CA SER A 59 13.18 18.97 14.56
C SER A 59 12.02 18.49 13.69
N PHE A 60 10.82 18.21 14.25
CA PHE A 60 9.64 17.88 13.47
C PHE A 60 8.98 19.10 12.80
N LEU A 61 9.29 20.32 13.24
CA LEU A 61 8.71 21.55 12.67
C LEU A 61 9.09 21.73 11.19
N GLU A 62 10.25 21.24 10.77
CA GLU A 62 10.70 21.30 9.37
C GLU A 62 9.92 20.34 8.46
N LEU A 63 9.42 19.22 9.02
CA LEU A 63 8.65 18.20 8.30
C LEU A 63 7.15 18.52 8.27
N ARG A 64 6.67 19.29 9.25
CA ARG A 64 5.26 19.67 9.38
C ARG A 64 4.94 20.96 8.63
N LEU A 65 3.97 20.91 7.72
CA LEU A 65 3.37 22.11 7.14
C LEU A 65 2.38 22.76 8.12
N PHE A 66 2.53 24.06 8.39
CA PHE A 66 1.67 24.81 9.32
C PHE A 66 0.18 24.76 8.95
N ASN A 67 -0.12 24.84 7.65
CA ASN A 67 -1.47 24.93 7.08
C ASN A 67 -1.95 23.63 6.44
N ALA A 68 -1.36 22.48 6.79
CA ALA A 68 -1.85 21.17 6.39
C ALA A 68 -2.72 20.56 7.49
N SER A 69 -3.71 19.76 7.09
CA SER A 69 -4.62 19.06 7.97
C SER A 69 -4.70 17.59 7.60
N VAL A 70 -5.03 16.75 8.58
CA VAL A 70 -5.32 15.34 8.32
C VAL A 70 -6.67 15.25 7.61
N GLU A 71 -6.71 14.51 6.51
CA GLU A 71 -7.89 14.28 5.69
C GLU A 71 -8.32 12.81 5.86
N ARG A 72 -9.60 12.54 6.10
CA ARG A 72 -10.15 11.19 5.89
C ARG A 72 -10.71 11.12 4.48
N LEU A 73 -10.10 10.27 3.65
CA LEU A 73 -10.36 10.18 2.21
C LEU A 73 -11.47 9.18 1.88
N ALA A 74 -11.56 8.09 2.63
CA ALA A 74 -12.58 7.07 2.44
C ALA A 74 -12.77 6.22 3.70
N THR A 75 -13.90 5.51 3.80
CA THR A 75 -14.22 4.59 4.90
C THR A 75 -14.83 3.29 4.36
N GLY A 76 -15.12 2.33 5.24
CA GLY A 76 -15.80 1.08 4.88
C GLY A 76 -14.87 -0.10 4.60
N LEU A 77 -13.60 0.03 5.02
CA LEU A 77 -12.63 -1.07 5.02
C LEU A 77 -12.71 -1.86 6.32
N ARG A 78 -12.15 -3.07 6.34
CA ARG A 78 -12.11 -3.90 7.55
C ARG A 78 -10.74 -3.95 8.21
N TRP A 79 -9.70 -3.96 7.38
CA TRP A 79 -8.31 -3.82 7.80
C TRP A 79 -7.51 -3.34 6.58
N ALA A 80 -7.36 -2.02 6.49
CA ALA A 80 -6.63 -1.36 5.41
C ALA A 80 -5.12 -1.56 5.60
N GLU A 81 -4.41 -2.02 4.57
CA GLU A 81 -2.99 -2.35 4.65
C GLU A 81 -2.27 -2.09 3.33
N GLY A 82 -0.94 -2.11 3.38
CA GLY A 82 -0.07 -2.06 2.20
C GLY A 82 -0.37 -0.95 1.20
N PRO A 83 -0.57 0.32 1.61
CA PRO A 83 -0.84 1.40 0.68
C PRO A 83 0.33 1.62 -0.29
N VAL A 84 0.03 1.84 -1.57
CA VAL A 84 1.00 2.20 -2.60
C VAL A 84 0.43 3.23 -3.57
N TRP A 85 1.17 4.32 -3.79
CA TRP A 85 0.79 5.39 -4.71
C TRP A 85 1.14 5.04 -6.17
N ILE A 86 0.16 5.19 -7.05
CA ILE A 86 0.30 4.99 -8.50
C ILE A 86 0.25 6.35 -9.19
N GLY A 87 1.40 7.03 -9.24
CA GLY A 87 1.49 8.44 -9.68
C GLY A 87 1.17 8.71 -11.15
N ASP A 88 1.48 7.77 -12.04
CA ASP A 88 1.09 7.77 -13.45
C ASP A 88 -0.43 7.65 -13.66
N GLY A 89 -1.14 7.07 -12.69
CA GLY A 89 -2.60 6.98 -12.69
C GLY A 89 -3.30 7.97 -11.76
N ARG A 90 -2.57 8.64 -10.85
CA ARG A 90 -3.08 9.48 -9.76
C ARG A 90 -4.10 8.77 -8.87
N TYR A 91 -3.75 7.59 -8.39
CA TYR A 91 -4.57 6.86 -7.43
C TYR A 91 -3.73 6.09 -6.42
N LEU A 92 -4.35 5.79 -5.28
CA LEU A 92 -3.78 4.98 -4.22
C LEU A 92 -4.38 3.58 -4.29
N LEU A 93 -3.54 2.54 -4.20
CA LEU A 93 -3.99 1.17 -3.99
C LEU A 93 -3.71 0.75 -2.55
N LEU A 94 -4.64 0.02 -1.93
CA LEU A 94 -4.46 -0.59 -0.61
C LEU A 94 -5.14 -1.95 -0.58
N SER A 95 -4.67 -2.84 0.29
CA SER A 95 -5.36 -4.09 0.58
C SER A 95 -6.45 -3.87 1.63
N ASP A 96 -7.63 -4.43 1.40
CA ASP A 96 -8.69 -4.59 2.40
C ASP A 96 -8.75 -6.07 2.77
N ILE A 97 -7.81 -6.47 3.63
CA ILE A 97 -7.42 -7.87 3.83
C ILE A 97 -8.64 -8.78 4.10
N PRO A 98 -9.54 -8.47 5.05
CA PRO A 98 -10.64 -9.37 5.40
C PRO A 98 -11.72 -9.48 4.34
N ASN A 99 -11.79 -8.51 3.42
CA ASN A 99 -12.68 -8.56 2.28
C ASN A 99 -12.01 -9.17 1.04
N ASN A 100 -10.77 -9.68 1.16
CA ASN A 100 -10.03 -10.38 0.12
C ASN A 100 -9.94 -9.60 -1.21
N ARG A 101 -9.59 -8.31 -1.13
CA ARG A 101 -9.55 -7.42 -2.29
C ARG A 101 -8.48 -6.34 -2.15
N ILE A 102 -8.02 -5.84 -3.30
CA ILE A 102 -7.29 -4.57 -3.40
C ILE A 102 -8.31 -3.51 -3.80
N VAL A 103 -8.30 -2.38 -3.09
CA VAL A 103 -9.13 -1.21 -3.38
C VAL A 103 -8.29 -0.10 -4.02
N ARG A 104 -8.96 0.78 -4.76
CA ARG A 104 -8.41 1.99 -5.37
C ARG A 104 -9.16 3.20 -4.83
N TRP A 105 -8.43 4.12 -4.22
CA TRP A 105 -8.89 5.49 -4.02
C TRP A 105 -8.37 6.36 -5.16
N ASP A 106 -9.28 6.91 -5.95
CA ASP A 106 -8.97 7.75 -7.10
C ASP A 106 -8.91 9.23 -6.71
N GLU A 107 -7.77 9.90 -6.93
CA GLU A 107 -7.58 11.30 -6.55
C GLU A 107 -8.36 12.27 -7.46
N VAL A 108 -8.73 11.86 -8.67
CA VAL A 108 -9.41 12.73 -9.64
C VAL A 108 -10.91 12.77 -9.36
N THR A 109 -11.49 11.64 -8.96
CA THR A 109 -12.92 11.52 -8.69
C THR A 109 -13.28 11.46 -7.20
N ASP A 110 -12.28 11.49 -6.32
CA ASP A 110 -12.39 11.31 -4.87
C ASP A 110 -13.26 10.11 -4.47
N SER A 111 -13.10 8.98 -5.19
CA SER A 111 -13.96 7.82 -5.02
C SER A 111 -13.18 6.56 -4.64
N LEU A 112 -13.77 5.75 -3.76
CA LEU A 112 -13.25 4.43 -3.40
C LEU A 112 -13.95 3.33 -4.19
N SER A 113 -13.17 2.47 -4.85
CA SER A 113 -13.67 1.36 -5.67
C SER A 113 -12.81 0.11 -5.49
N VAL A 114 -13.33 -1.06 -5.89
CA VAL A 114 -12.52 -2.28 -5.93
C VAL A 114 -11.62 -2.26 -7.18
N TYR A 115 -10.33 -2.48 -6.98
CA TYR A 115 -9.34 -2.63 -8.05
C TYR A 115 -9.16 -4.10 -8.46
N ARG A 116 -9.10 -5.01 -7.49
CA ARG A 116 -8.97 -6.45 -7.71
C ARG A 116 -9.73 -7.23 -6.63
N GLU A 117 -10.70 -8.03 -7.06
CA GLU A 117 -11.34 -9.04 -6.20
C GLU A 117 -10.50 -10.31 -6.12
N ASN A 118 -10.75 -11.14 -5.10
CA ASN A 118 -10.05 -12.41 -4.86
C ASN A 118 -8.53 -12.22 -4.84
N ALA A 119 -8.05 -11.20 -4.13
CA ALA A 119 -6.64 -10.82 -4.10
C ALA A 119 -5.76 -11.73 -3.22
N ASN A 120 -6.22 -12.96 -2.92
CA ASN A 120 -5.54 -13.93 -2.07
C ASN A 120 -5.11 -13.35 -0.72
N PHE A 121 -5.98 -12.57 -0.09
CA PHE A 121 -5.74 -11.86 1.16
C PHE A 121 -4.45 -11.04 1.10
N SER A 122 -4.26 -10.34 -0.02
CA SER A 122 -3.10 -9.47 -0.26
C SER A 122 -2.86 -8.54 0.90
N ASN A 123 -1.60 -8.22 1.16
CA ASN A 123 -1.22 -7.33 2.24
C ASN A 123 -0.37 -6.18 1.67
N GLY A 124 0.93 -6.13 2.00
CA GLY A 124 1.88 -5.14 1.51
C GLY A 124 1.99 -5.11 -0.01
N MET A 125 2.16 -3.90 -0.53
CA MET A 125 2.38 -3.63 -1.94
C MET A 125 3.45 -2.55 -2.11
N CYS A 126 4.18 -2.64 -3.22
CA CYS A 126 5.06 -1.58 -3.68
C CYS A 126 5.13 -1.58 -5.21
N ARG A 127 5.90 -0.65 -5.80
CA ARG A 127 6.18 -0.66 -7.23
C ARG A 127 7.60 -1.13 -7.48
N ASP A 128 7.79 -1.88 -8.55
CA ASP A 128 9.14 -2.11 -9.06
C ASP A 128 9.68 -0.89 -9.82
N ARG A 129 10.94 -0.97 -10.26
CA ARG A 129 11.64 0.11 -10.98
C ARG A 129 11.08 0.38 -12.39
N GLN A 130 10.12 -0.41 -12.86
CA GLN A 130 9.39 -0.21 -14.11
C GLN A 130 7.96 0.26 -13.87
N GLY A 131 7.60 0.58 -12.62
CA GLY A 131 6.27 1.02 -12.24
C GLY A 131 5.22 -0.10 -12.16
N ARG A 132 5.62 -1.38 -12.21
CA ARG A 132 4.68 -2.49 -12.08
C ARG A 132 4.35 -2.74 -10.62
N LEU A 133 3.12 -3.19 -10.34
CA LEU A 133 2.66 -3.46 -8.99
C LEU A 133 3.21 -4.79 -8.48
N LEU A 134 3.93 -4.76 -7.36
CA LEU A 134 4.35 -5.92 -6.58
C LEU A 134 3.39 -6.13 -5.40
N VAL A 135 3.01 -7.37 -5.14
CA VAL A 135 2.01 -7.72 -4.12
C VAL A 135 2.49 -8.90 -3.29
N CYS A 136 2.42 -8.75 -1.97
CA CYS A 136 2.42 -9.87 -1.03
C CYS A 136 1.03 -10.51 -1.03
N GLU A 137 0.91 -11.73 -1.56
CA GLU A 137 -0.32 -12.52 -1.45
C GLU A 137 -0.27 -13.44 -0.23
N GLY A 138 -1.32 -13.34 0.58
CA GLY A 138 -1.42 -13.83 1.94
C GLY A 138 -1.71 -15.32 2.14
N SER A 139 -2.29 -15.67 3.29
CA SER A 139 -2.63 -17.06 3.65
C SER A 139 -3.89 -17.56 2.95
N THR A 140 -3.77 -18.69 2.24
CA THR A 140 -4.86 -19.29 1.48
C THR A 140 -4.66 -20.80 1.28
N THR A 141 -5.78 -21.50 1.10
CA THR A 141 -5.88 -22.95 0.87
C THR A 141 -6.17 -23.32 -0.59
N SER A 142 -6.42 -22.36 -1.48
CA SER A 142 -6.85 -22.61 -2.88
C SER A 142 -5.75 -23.07 -3.83
N GLY A 143 -4.52 -23.31 -3.36
CA GLY A 143 -3.35 -23.55 -4.21
C GLY A 143 -2.79 -22.28 -4.88
N GLU A 144 -3.52 -21.17 -4.80
CA GLU A 144 -3.10 -19.84 -5.22
C GLU A 144 -2.90 -18.98 -3.96
N GLY A 145 -1.80 -18.19 -3.91
CA GLY A 145 -1.41 -17.31 -2.80
C GLY A 145 -0.16 -17.79 -2.05
N ARG A 146 0.15 -17.20 -0.88
CA ARG A 146 1.41 -17.41 -0.16
C ARG A 146 2.63 -17.18 -1.06
N ARG A 147 2.62 -16.06 -1.78
CA ARG A 147 3.53 -15.78 -2.89
C ARG A 147 3.73 -14.29 -3.10
N ILE A 148 4.80 -13.95 -3.80
CA ILE A 148 5.06 -12.61 -4.31
C ILE A 148 4.67 -12.58 -5.78
N THR A 149 3.79 -11.64 -6.14
CA THR A 149 3.36 -11.46 -7.53
C THR A 149 3.68 -10.08 -8.07
N ARG A 150 3.78 -10.01 -9.40
CA ARG A 150 3.94 -8.78 -10.16
C ARG A 150 2.82 -8.66 -11.18
N THR A 151 2.16 -7.51 -11.20
CA THR A 151 1.15 -7.18 -12.22
C THR A 151 1.86 -6.52 -13.39
N GLU A 152 1.93 -7.21 -14.52
CA GLU A 152 2.51 -6.66 -15.75
C GLU A 152 1.62 -5.56 -16.33
N HIS A 153 2.16 -4.72 -17.22
CA HIS A 153 1.41 -3.60 -17.82
C HIS A 153 0.15 -4.02 -18.58
N ASN A 154 0.09 -5.26 -19.07
CA ASN A 154 -1.09 -5.82 -19.72
C ASN A 154 -2.10 -6.46 -18.75
N GLY A 155 -1.89 -6.31 -17.44
CA GLY A 155 -2.73 -6.87 -16.38
C GLY A 155 -2.42 -8.32 -16.02
N ARG A 156 -1.53 -9.01 -16.75
CA ARG A 156 -1.14 -10.39 -16.42
C ARG A 156 -0.42 -10.43 -15.06
N ILE A 157 -0.74 -11.44 -14.26
CA ILE A 157 -0.03 -11.72 -13.01
C ILE A 157 1.15 -12.66 -13.30
N THR A 158 2.35 -12.25 -12.90
CA THR A 158 3.56 -13.09 -12.89
C THR A 158 3.89 -13.44 -11.44
N VAL A 159 4.10 -14.71 -11.15
CA VAL A 159 4.62 -15.15 -9.84
C VAL A 159 6.14 -14.96 -9.83
N LEU A 160 6.65 -14.21 -8.86
CA LEU A 160 8.08 -14.01 -8.66
C LEU A 160 8.67 -15.05 -7.71
N ALA A 161 7.90 -15.44 -6.68
CA ALA A 161 8.27 -16.49 -5.75
C ALA A 161 7.02 -17.03 -5.05
N ASP A 162 6.87 -18.35 -4.93
CA ASP A 162 5.78 -19.02 -4.18
C ASP A 162 6.30 -20.03 -3.14
N SER A 163 7.63 -20.24 -3.10
CA SER A 163 8.27 -21.20 -2.23
C SER A 163 9.75 -20.85 -2.00
N PHE A 164 10.31 -21.45 -0.95
CA PHE A 164 11.74 -21.41 -0.64
C PHE A 164 12.15 -22.80 -0.12
N ASP A 165 13.27 -23.35 -0.60
CA ASP A 165 13.71 -24.72 -0.28
C ASP A 165 12.59 -25.78 -0.43
N GLY A 166 11.79 -25.65 -1.50
CA GLY A 166 10.69 -26.57 -1.81
C GLY A 166 9.48 -26.47 -0.87
N LYS A 167 9.44 -25.50 0.04
CA LYS A 167 8.32 -25.27 0.96
C LYS A 167 7.64 -23.93 0.70
N PRO A 168 6.30 -23.86 0.78
CA PRO A 168 5.57 -22.61 0.60
C PRO A 168 5.87 -21.60 1.72
N PHE A 169 5.82 -20.31 1.39
CA PHE A 169 5.90 -19.21 2.37
C PHE A 169 4.78 -19.26 3.41
N ASN A 170 4.91 -18.58 4.54
CA ASN A 170 3.87 -18.55 5.57
C ASN A 170 2.66 -17.73 5.11
N SER A 171 2.84 -16.41 5.08
CA SER A 171 1.90 -15.40 4.62
C SER A 171 2.69 -14.09 4.43
N PRO A 172 3.29 -13.87 3.24
CA PRO A 172 4.02 -12.65 2.95
C PRO A 172 3.25 -11.40 3.37
N ASN A 173 3.91 -10.47 4.06
CA ASN A 173 3.24 -9.41 4.82
C ASN A 173 3.55 -8.02 4.28
N ASP A 174 4.81 -7.60 4.23
CA ASP A 174 5.20 -6.30 3.64
C ASP A 174 6.34 -6.47 2.63
N ILE A 175 6.51 -5.50 1.73
CA ILE A 175 7.40 -5.59 0.56
C ILE A 175 8.00 -4.25 0.16
N VAL A 176 9.26 -4.26 -0.25
CA VAL A 176 9.98 -3.10 -0.79
C VAL A 176 10.85 -3.51 -1.98
N CYS A 177 10.96 -2.63 -2.99
CA CYS A 177 11.85 -2.81 -4.13
C CYS A 177 13.02 -1.82 -4.04
N LYS A 178 14.25 -2.34 -4.09
CA LYS A 178 15.47 -1.54 -4.04
C LYS A 178 15.77 -0.86 -5.37
N ARG A 179 16.74 0.06 -5.36
CA ARG A 179 17.20 0.76 -6.56
C ARG A 179 17.78 -0.18 -7.62
N ASP A 180 18.44 -1.25 -7.18
CA ASP A 180 18.99 -2.33 -8.01
C ASP A 180 17.93 -3.27 -8.60
N GLY A 181 16.65 -3.07 -8.26
CA GLY A 181 15.52 -3.89 -8.71
C GLY A 181 15.28 -5.15 -7.88
N SER A 182 16.11 -5.43 -6.87
CA SER A 182 15.87 -6.56 -5.96
C SER A 182 14.64 -6.30 -5.11
N VAL A 183 13.89 -7.36 -4.83
CA VAL A 183 12.63 -7.30 -4.10
C VAL A 183 12.82 -7.94 -2.73
N TRP A 184 12.48 -7.23 -1.68
CA TRP A 184 12.62 -7.68 -0.30
C TRP A 184 11.26 -7.74 0.36
N PHE A 185 10.98 -8.83 1.08
CA PHE A 185 9.68 -9.03 1.72
C PHE A 185 9.79 -9.79 3.03
N SER A 186 8.84 -9.52 3.94
CA SER A 186 8.68 -10.25 5.20
C SER A 186 7.65 -11.37 5.07
N ASP A 187 7.89 -12.48 5.77
CA ASP A 187 7.03 -13.68 5.76
C ASP A 187 6.68 -14.17 7.19
N PRO A 188 5.92 -13.37 7.96
CA PRO A 188 5.38 -13.78 9.25
C PRO A 188 4.17 -14.71 9.08
N PRO A 189 3.68 -15.35 10.15
CA PRO A 189 2.52 -16.24 10.09
C PRO A 189 1.23 -15.52 10.53
N PHE A 190 1.11 -14.19 10.35
CA PHE A 190 0.01 -13.42 10.92
C PHE A 190 -1.36 -13.89 10.44
N GLN A 191 -1.48 -14.13 9.13
CA GLN A 191 -2.73 -14.55 8.51
C GLN A 191 -2.98 -16.07 8.59
N THR A 192 -2.04 -16.85 9.13
CA THR A 192 -2.17 -18.32 9.17
C THR A 192 -2.95 -18.82 10.38
N GLY A 193 -3.24 -17.95 11.36
CA GLY A 193 -3.87 -18.32 12.64
C GLY A 193 -5.39 -18.10 12.70
N ASN A 194 -5.97 -17.45 11.70
CA ASN A 194 -7.37 -17.02 11.74
C ASN A 194 -8.04 -17.16 10.35
N ASN A 195 -9.36 -17.04 10.32
CA ASN A 195 -10.16 -17.07 9.08
C ASN A 195 -10.73 -15.67 8.73
N TYR A 196 -10.21 -14.62 9.37
CA TYR A 196 -10.62 -13.24 9.16
C TYR A 196 -9.72 -12.56 8.14
N GLU A 197 -8.40 -12.76 8.25
CA GLU A 197 -7.38 -12.17 7.38
C GLU A 197 -6.79 -13.16 6.37
N GLY A 198 -7.31 -14.38 6.32
CA GLY A 198 -6.77 -15.46 5.52
C GLY A 198 -7.39 -16.79 5.88
N HIS A 199 -6.58 -17.84 5.82
CA HIS A 199 -6.99 -19.18 6.23
C HIS A 199 -6.09 -19.75 7.32
N LYS A 200 -6.68 -20.54 8.21
CA LYS A 200 -5.92 -21.36 9.17
C LYS A 200 -5.08 -22.40 8.44
N ILE A 201 -3.75 -22.24 8.51
CA ILE A 201 -2.78 -23.19 7.97
C ILE A 201 -1.65 -23.36 8.98
N THR A 202 -0.94 -24.49 8.90
CA THR A 202 0.28 -24.71 9.69
C THR A 202 1.49 -24.20 8.91
N PRO A 203 2.18 -23.15 9.39
CA PRO A 203 3.47 -22.71 8.82
C PRO A 203 4.47 -23.86 8.74
N THR A 204 5.18 -23.97 7.62
CA THR A 204 6.21 -25.01 7.41
C THR A 204 7.62 -24.43 7.28
N GLN A 205 7.71 -23.10 7.27
CA GLN A 205 8.92 -22.31 7.21
C GLN A 205 9.07 -21.52 8.52
N PRO A 206 10.30 -21.20 8.95
CA PRO A 206 10.48 -20.18 9.96
C PRO A 206 9.93 -18.85 9.44
N HIS A 207 9.70 -17.91 10.35
CA HIS A 207 9.49 -16.53 9.93
C HIS A 207 10.77 -16.04 9.24
N GLY A 208 10.64 -15.16 8.26
CA GLY A 208 11.84 -14.62 7.65
C GLY A 208 11.65 -13.34 6.89
N VAL A 209 12.77 -12.74 6.53
CA VAL A 209 12.86 -11.75 5.48
C VAL A 209 13.60 -12.39 4.32
N TYR A 210 13.12 -12.16 3.11
CA TYR A 210 13.64 -12.75 1.90
C TYR A 210 14.01 -11.67 0.90
N ARG A 211 15.00 -11.96 0.05
CA ARG A 211 15.43 -11.16 -1.10
C ARG A 211 15.24 -11.98 -2.37
N ILE A 212 14.54 -11.41 -3.36
CA ILE A 212 14.52 -11.90 -4.74
C ILE A 212 15.53 -11.07 -5.53
N ASP A 213 16.53 -11.74 -6.08
CA ASP A 213 17.54 -11.12 -6.94
C ASP A 213 16.92 -10.64 -8.26
N ALA A 214 17.27 -9.42 -8.68
CA ALA A 214 16.62 -8.76 -9.82
C ALA A 214 16.92 -9.45 -11.17
N GLU A 215 18.14 -10.00 -11.31
CA GLU A 215 18.62 -10.58 -12.57
C GLU A 215 18.30 -12.07 -12.63
N SER A 216 18.71 -12.82 -11.61
CA SER A 216 18.56 -14.27 -11.59
C SER A 216 17.19 -14.77 -11.13
N GLY A 217 16.41 -13.91 -10.46
CA GLY A 217 15.17 -14.32 -9.78
C GLY A 217 15.41 -15.23 -8.56
N LYS A 218 16.67 -15.44 -8.16
CA LYS A 218 17.01 -16.29 -7.02
C LYS A 218 16.44 -15.70 -5.72
N VAL A 219 15.71 -16.54 -4.98
CA VAL A 219 15.21 -16.21 -3.64
C VAL A 219 16.25 -16.61 -2.60
N THR A 220 16.58 -15.70 -1.69
CA THR A 220 17.47 -15.94 -0.54
C THR A 220 16.75 -15.52 0.74
N ARG A 221 16.74 -16.38 1.77
CA ARG A 221 16.35 -15.97 3.12
C ARG A 221 17.51 -15.20 3.76
N VAL A 222 17.28 -13.93 4.08
CA VAL A 222 18.31 -13.02 4.61
C VAL A 222 18.21 -12.84 6.12
N ILE A 223 17.04 -13.11 6.72
CA ILE A 223 16.80 -13.10 8.16
C ILE A 223 15.86 -14.25 8.50
N ASP A 224 16.14 -15.01 9.56
CA ASP A 224 15.34 -16.16 10.00
C ASP A 224 15.16 -16.28 11.53
N ASP A 225 15.62 -15.26 12.27
CA ASP A 225 15.69 -15.24 13.73
C ASP A 225 14.87 -14.09 14.36
N LEU A 226 13.92 -13.52 13.61
CA LEU A 226 12.96 -12.51 14.10
C LEU A 226 11.57 -13.10 14.36
N ASN A 227 10.95 -12.68 15.46
CA ASN A 227 9.58 -13.05 15.79
C ASN A 227 8.57 -12.12 15.11
N GLY A 228 7.95 -12.62 14.03
CA GLY A 228 6.94 -11.87 13.28
C GLY A 228 7.54 -10.66 12.56
N PRO A 229 8.52 -10.85 11.63
CA PRO A 229 9.00 -9.76 10.79
C PRO A 229 7.82 -9.14 10.04
N ASN A 230 7.72 -7.83 10.03
CA ASN A 230 6.56 -7.10 9.51
C ASN A 230 7.04 -6.02 8.53
N GLY A 231 6.77 -4.74 8.78
CA GLY A 231 7.16 -3.64 7.92
C GLY A 231 8.67 -3.55 7.73
N LEU A 232 9.08 -3.21 6.52
CA LEU A 232 10.48 -3.02 6.17
C LEU A 232 10.65 -1.87 5.17
N CYS A 233 11.76 -1.15 5.32
CA CYS A 233 12.16 -0.12 4.37
C CYS A 233 13.68 0.07 4.42
N PHE A 234 14.24 0.71 3.39
CA PHE A 234 15.65 1.07 3.36
C PHE A 234 15.84 2.54 3.74
N ALA A 235 17.00 2.85 4.32
CA ALA A 235 17.50 4.22 4.41
C ALA A 235 17.70 4.83 2.99
N PRO A 236 17.82 6.16 2.86
CA PRO A 236 17.94 6.83 1.55
C PRO A 236 19.11 6.38 0.67
N ASP A 237 20.19 5.90 1.28
CA ASP A 237 21.37 5.37 0.60
C ASP A 237 21.31 3.85 0.34
N GLU A 238 20.25 3.19 0.79
CA GLU A 238 20.03 1.74 0.77
C GLU A 238 21.10 0.88 1.46
N ARG A 239 21.93 1.48 2.30
CA ARG A 239 22.97 0.79 3.09
C ARG A 239 22.48 0.31 4.44
N THR A 240 21.30 0.73 4.86
CA THR A 240 20.63 0.24 6.06
C THR A 240 19.24 -0.27 5.72
N LEU A 241 18.95 -1.51 6.11
CA LEU A 241 17.62 -2.09 6.11
C LEU A 241 17.02 -1.92 7.51
N TYR A 242 15.82 -1.34 7.57
CA TYR A 242 14.99 -1.31 8.77
C TYR A 242 13.93 -2.41 8.68
N VAL A 243 13.76 -3.19 9.75
CA VAL A 243 12.75 -4.26 9.83
C VAL A 243 12.05 -4.21 11.18
N VAL A 244 10.73 -4.24 11.17
CA VAL A 244 9.90 -4.39 12.37
C VAL A 244 9.87 -5.85 12.82
N GLU A 245 10.20 -6.11 14.08
CA GLU A 245 9.92 -7.38 14.76
C GLU A 245 8.61 -7.26 15.55
N GLY A 246 7.51 -7.65 14.91
CA GLY A 246 6.15 -7.40 15.38
C GLY A 246 5.69 -8.25 16.57
N ARG A 247 6.43 -9.31 16.94
CA ARG A 247 6.16 -10.16 18.11
C ARG A 247 7.30 -10.18 19.13
N ALA A 248 8.27 -9.27 19.02
CA ALA A 248 9.29 -9.08 20.06
C ALA A 248 8.63 -8.83 21.43
N LYS A 249 9.33 -9.25 22.49
CA LYS A 249 8.90 -9.10 23.89
C LYS A 249 10.00 -8.39 24.70
N PRO A 250 9.64 -7.54 25.68
CA PRO A 250 8.27 -7.18 26.07
C PRO A 250 7.57 -6.27 25.05
N ASN A 251 8.34 -5.53 24.25
CA ASN A 251 7.85 -4.55 23.29
C ASN A 251 8.22 -4.94 21.85
N ARG A 252 7.45 -4.45 20.88
CA ARG A 252 7.83 -4.54 19.45
C ARG A 252 9.07 -3.70 19.18
N LEU A 253 9.90 -4.13 18.23
CA LEU A 253 11.18 -3.49 17.92
C LEU A 253 11.26 -3.11 16.44
N ILE A 254 12.05 -2.07 16.15
CA ILE A 254 12.63 -1.86 14.83
C ILE A 254 14.12 -2.14 14.93
N TRP A 255 14.58 -3.06 14.10
CA TRP A 255 15.99 -3.34 13.90
C TRP A 255 16.51 -2.52 12.73
N ALA A 256 17.75 -2.07 12.83
CA ALA A 256 18.49 -1.56 11.70
C ALA A 256 19.69 -2.47 11.44
N ILE A 257 19.92 -2.77 10.17
CA ILE A 257 20.86 -3.78 9.73
C ILE A 257 21.63 -3.25 8.53
N ASP A 258 22.96 -3.33 8.59
CA ASP A 258 23.78 -2.92 7.46
C ASP A 258 23.57 -3.84 6.25
N VAL A 259 23.55 -3.27 5.06
CA VAL A 259 23.32 -3.96 3.80
C VAL A 259 24.59 -3.82 2.96
N LYS A 260 25.22 -4.94 2.64
CA LYS A 260 26.44 -4.96 1.82
C LYS A 260 26.08 -4.93 0.34
N ASP A 261 27.06 -4.60 -0.50
CA ASP A 261 26.89 -4.49 -1.95
C ASP A 261 26.45 -5.81 -2.61
N ASP A 262 26.79 -6.96 -2.01
CA ASP A 262 26.35 -8.29 -2.45
C ASP A 262 24.94 -8.69 -1.97
N GLY A 263 24.26 -7.79 -1.25
CA GLY A 263 22.93 -8.01 -0.68
C GLY A 263 22.94 -8.81 0.63
N THR A 264 24.10 -9.20 1.17
CA THR A 264 24.18 -9.81 2.50
C THR A 264 24.04 -8.77 3.60
N LEU A 265 23.60 -9.23 4.78
CA LEU A 265 23.37 -8.39 5.93
C LEU A 265 24.58 -8.38 6.88
N GLY A 266 24.85 -7.21 7.46
CA GLY A 266 25.88 -6.99 8.48
C GLY A 266 25.32 -7.10 9.91
N GLU A 267 25.92 -6.35 10.83
CA GLU A 267 25.48 -6.37 12.22
C GLU A 267 24.08 -5.75 12.38
N ARG A 268 23.25 -6.42 13.18
CA ARG A 268 21.92 -5.97 13.55
C ARG A 268 21.99 -5.20 14.87
N ARG A 269 21.43 -3.99 14.90
CA ARG A 269 21.31 -3.17 16.12
C ARG A 269 19.86 -2.79 16.40
N LYS A 270 19.48 -2.78 17.68
CA LYS A 270 18.16 -2.28 18.11
C LYS A 270 18.12 -0.79 17.80
N HIS A 271 17.13 -0.36 17.04
CA HIS A 271 17.02 1.04 16.60
C HIS A 271 15.90 1.78 17.33
N ILE A 272 14.70 1.22 17.33
CA ILE A 272 13.52 1.77 18.01
C ILE A 272 12.88 0.65 18.82
N GLU A 273 12.35 1.00 19.99
CA GLU A 273 11.57 0.12 20.84
C GLU A 273 10.21 0.77 21.11
N GLY A 274 9.13 -0.01 20.94
CA GLY A 274 7.79 0.43 21.30
C GLY A 274 7.69 0.70 22.81
N PHE A 275 6.82 1.63 23.18
CA PHE A 275 6.60 2.05 24.57
C PHE A 275 5.11 2.04 24.88
N GLU A 276 4.73 1.96 26.16
CA GLU A 276 3.34 2.13 26.63
C GLU A 276 2.33 1.29 25.84
N TYR A 277 2.61 0.00 25.63
CA TYR A 277 1.76 -0.93 24.88
C TYR A 277 1.63 -0.61 23.37
N ALA A 278 2.53 0.22 22.82
CA ALA A 278 2.58 0.50 21.41
C ALA A 278 2.86 -0.73 20.56
N ALA A 279 2.20 -0.77 19.42
CA ALA A 279 2.50 -1.62 18.30
C ALA A 279 2.98 -0.78 17.12
N LEU A 280 4.07 -1.24 16.51
CA LEU A 280 4.60 -0.79 15.23
C LEU A 280 4.30 -1.87 14.19
N ASP A 281 4.15 -1.44 12.93
CA ASP A 281 3.64 -2.27 11.84
C ASP A 281 4.36 -1.90 10.53
N GLY A 282 3.69 -1.37 9.51
CA GLY A 282 4.31 -0.81 8.32
C GLY A 282 5.16 0.45 8.57
N ILE A 283 6.32 0.54 7.92
CA ILE A 283 7.25 1.67 8.06
C ILE A 283 7.71 2.20 6.69
N LYS A 284 8.03 3.49 6.62
CA LYS A 284 8.71 4.14 5.49
C LYS A 284 9.79 5.09 5.98
N CYS A 285 10.83 5.26 5.18
CA CYS A 285 11.89 6.22 5.43
C CYS A 285 11.71 7.42 4.50
N ASP A 286 11.92 8.63 5.01
CA ASP A 286 11.94 9.83 4.19
C ASP A 286 13.35 10.17 3.69
N GLU A 287 13.46 11.13 2.78
CA GLU A 287 14.73 11.51 2.14
C GLU A 287 15.79 12.06 3.10
N SER A 288 15.41 12.42 4.32
CA SER A 288 16.32 12.87 5.39
C SER A 288 16.69 11.74 6.37
N GLY A 289 16.17 10.53 6.16
CA GLY A 289 16.42 9.37 7.01
C GLY A 289 15.49 9.25 8.22
N ASN A 290 14.43 10.06 8.32
CA ASN A 290 13.45 9.87 9.39
C ASN A 290 12.58 8.65 9.07
N LEU A 291 12.18 7.91 10.11
CA LEU A 291 11.27 6.78 10.01
C LEU A 291 9.85 7.21 10.38
N TRP A 292 8.93 6.95 9.45
CA TRP A 292 7.50 7.16 9.59
C TRP A 292 6.86 5.79 9.83
N CYS A 293 6.29 5.59 11.00
CA CYS A 293 5.85 4.29 11.47
C CYS A 293 4.33 4.28 11.68
N GLY A 294 3.65 3.30 11.06
CA GLY A 294 2.31 2.92 11.46
C GLY A 294 2.31 2.54 12.95
N TRP A 295 1.45 3.18 13.72
CA TRP A 295 1.44 3.13 15.17
C TRP A 295 0.03 2.93 15.72
N GLY A 296 -0.05 2.26 16.86
CA GLY A 296 -1.29 2.10 17.62
C GLY A 296 -1.14 1.18 18.83
N GLY A 297 -2.25 0.78 19.43
CA GLY A 297 -2.23 -0.19 20.53
C GLY A 297 -1.85 -1.61 20.10
N ASN A 298 -1.14 -2.35 20.95
CA ASN A 298 -0.82 -3.77 20.74
C ASN A 298 -1.97 -4.75 21.06
N GLY A 299 -3.14 -4.21 21.42
CA GLY A 299 -4.33 -4.97 21.82
C GLY A 299 -4.44 -5.25 23.32
N ASP A 300 -3.46 -4.84 24.13
CA ASP A 300 -3.58 -4.88 25.59
C ASP A 300 -4.67 -3.90 26.05
N PRO A 301 -5.63 -4.30 26.90
CA PRO A 301 -6.68 -3.42 27.43
C PRO A 301 -6.17 -2.19 28.20
N LYS A 302 -4.90 -2.17 28.62
CA LYS A 302 -4.27 -1.04 29.29
C LYS A 302 -3.73 0.02 28.33
N ALA A 303 -3.69 -0.27 27.03
CA ALA A 303 -3.21 0.68 26.03
C ALA A 303 -4.13 1.91 25.96
N ASP A 304 -3.53 3.10 26.00
CA ASP A 304 -4.24 4.36 25.76
C ASP A 304 -4.29 4.62 24.25
N LEU A 305 -5.33 4.12 23.60
CA LEU A 305 -5.44 4.13 22.13
C LEU A 305 -5.43 5.54 21.56
N GLU A 306 -6.03 6.53 22.24
CA GLU A 306 -6.07 7.92 21.77
C GLU A 306 -4.68 8.57 21.71
N LYS A 307 -3.73 8.11 22.54
CA LYS A 307 -2.33 8.59 22.51
C LYS A 307 -1.44 7.84 21.52
N LEU A 308 -1.87 6.64 21.12
CA LEU A 308 -1.06 5.74 20.30
C LEU A 308 -1.48 5.82 18.83
N ASP A 309 -2.76 5.71 18.54
CA ASP A 309 -3.26 5.45 17.20
C ASP A 309 -2.90 6.55 16.19
N GLY A 310 -2.28 6.14 15.08
CA GLY A 310 -1.88 7.03 13.99
C GLY A 310 -0.45 6.76 13.54
N VAL A 311 0.32 7.81 13.24
CA VAL A 311 1.71 7.69 12.76
C VAL A 311 2.67 8.28 13.77
N ARG A 312 3.74 7.55 14.09
CA ARG A 312 4.86 8.05 14.92
C ARG A 312 6.07 8.30 14.03
N VAL A 313 6.70 9.45 14.20
CA VAL A 313 7.87 9.84 13.40
C VAL A 313 9.11 9.82 14.30
N PHE A 314 10.16 9.15 13.84
CA PHE A 314 11.45 9.05 14.51
C PHE A 314 12.55 9.63 13.64
N ASN A 315 13.48 10.38 14.24
CA ASN A 315 14.65 10.86 13.53
C ASN A 315 15.65 9.71 13.24
N PRO A 316 16.74 9.93 12.47
CA PRO A 316 17.70 8.88 12.12
C PRO A 316 18.41 8.25 13.34
N GLN A 317 18.36 8.88 14.51
CA GLN A 317 18.91 8.35 15.76
C GLN A 317 17.88 7.52 16.56
N GLY A 318 16.65 7.39 16.09
CA GLY A 318 15.57 6.65 16.75
C GLY A 318 14.84 7.44 17.84
N LYS A 319 15.00 8.77 17.90
CA LYS A 319 14.24 9.64 18.81
C LYS A 319 12.88 9.95 18.21
N ALA A 320 11.79 9.79 18.96
CA ALA A 320 10.47 10.22 18.52
C ALA A 320 10.41 11.76 18.44
N ILE A 321 10.05 12.30 17.28
CA ILE A 321 10.03 13.75 17.01
C ILE A 321 8.64 14.28 16.71
N GLY A 322 7.73 13.44 16.21
CA GLY A 322 6.38 13.84 15.83
C GLY A 322 5.37 12.71 15.97
N HIS A 323 4.10 13.08 16.05
CA HIS A 323 2.99 12.15 16.01
C HIS A 323 1.78 12.74 15.28
N ILE A 324 1.18 11.97 14.40
CA ILE A 324 -0.06 12.30 13.71
C ILE A 324 -1.13 11.39 14.30
N SER A 325 -2.00 11.94 15.13
CA SER A 325 -3.07 11.20 15.79
C SER A 325 -4.20 10.89 14.82
N LEU A 326 -4.69 9.66 14.85
CA LEU A 326 -5.87 9.19 14.10
C LEU A 326 -6.89 8.61 15.09
N PRO A 327 -8.19 8.58 14.75
CA PRO A 327 -9.21 7.95 15.59
C PRO A 327 -9.14 6.42 15.60
N GLU A 328 -8.19 5.83 14.87
CA GLU A 328 -7.98 4.40 14.75
C GLU A 328 -6.52 4.09 14.42
N ARG A 329 -6.07 2.90 14.80
CA ARG A 329 -4.73 2.39 14.48
C ARG A 329 -4.41 2.52 13.00
N CYS A 330 -3.18 2.97 12.73
CA CYS A 330 -2.59 3.00 11.39
C CYS A 330 -1.64 1.81 11.22
N PRO A 331 -2.06 0.67 10.65
CA PRO A 331 -1.15 -0.44 10.35
C PRO A 331 -0.10 -0.11 9.28
N ASN A 332 -0.33 0.81 8.34
CA ASN A 332 0.66 1.07 7.29
C ASN A 332 0.51 2.46 6.65
N LEU A 333 1.52 2.88 5.90
CA LEU A 333 1.59 4.20 5.28
C LEU A 333 2.51 4.20 4.05
N CYS A 334 2.29 5.15 3.15
CA CYS A 334 3.18 5.41 2.03
C CYS A 334 3.24 6.89 1.68
N PHE A 335 4.33 7.31 1.05
CA PHE A 335 4.44 8.62 0.44
C PHE A 335 3.90 8.58 -0.99
N GLY A 336 3.31 9.68 -1.43
CA GLY A 336 2.79 9.82 -2.77
C GLY A 336 2.35 11.24 -3.09
N GLY A 337 1.37 11.38 -3.97
CA GLY A 337 1.02 12.66 -4.59
C GLY A 337 2.02 13.06 -5.67
N ARG A 338 1.74 14.18 -6.35
CA ARG A 338 2.53 14.64 -7.50
C ARG A 338 4.00 14.93 -7.15
N GLU A 339 4.24 15.46 -5.96
CA GLU A 339 5.57 15.85 -5.48
C GLU A 339 6.13 14.85 -4.43
N GLY A 340 5.46 13.72 -4.20
CA GLY A 340 5.91 12.71 -3.24
C GLY A 340 5.76 13.10 -1.77
N ASN A 341 5.09 14.22 -1.51
CA ASN A 341 4.99 14.85 -0.20
C ASN A 341 3.58 14.76 0.41
N ARG A 342 2.77 13.82 -0.08
CA ARG A 342 1.49 13.46 0.52
C ARG A 342 1.64 12.11 1.21
N LEU A 343 1.56 12.11 2.54
CA LEU A 343 1.57 10.90 3.34
C LEU A 343 0.16 10.29 3.30
N PHE A 344 0.03 9.10 2.75
CA PHE A 344 -1.19 8.30 2.84
C PHE A 344 -1.07 7.30 3.97
N MET A 345 -2.13 7.14 4.74
CA MET A 345 -2.18 6.34 5.96
C MET A 345 -3.35 5.37 5.84
N ALA A 346 -3.04 4.08 5.87
CA ALA A 346 -4.04 3.03 5.97
C ALA A 346 -4.47 2.96 7.45
N GLY A 347 -5.64 3.49 7.78
CA GLY A 347 -6.25 3.35 9.10
C GLY A 347 -7.20 2.16 9.07
N SER A 348 -7.21 1.33 10.10
CA SER A 348 -8.00 0.07 10.17
C SER A 348 -9.24 0.00 9.26
N HIS A 349 -10.16 0.97 9.35
CA HIS A 349 -11.41 1.07 8.59
C HIS A 349 -11.45 2.15 7.49
N SER A 350 -10.41 2.97 7.37
CA SER A 350 -10.40 4.20 6.58
C SER A 350 -9.07 4.47 5.87
N ILE A 351 -9.09 5.41 4.93
CA ILE A 351 -7.88 5.96 4.32
C ILE A 351 -7.73 7.39 4.82
N TYR A 352 -6.55 7.75 5.31
CA TYR A 352 -6.22 9.14 5.67
C TYR A 352 -5.09 9.67 4.81
N ALA A 353 -4.98 10.99 4.71
CA ALA A 353 -3.84 11.66 4.10
C ALA A 353 -3.42 12.92 4.85
N LEU A 354 -2.16 13.30 4.70
CA LEU A 354 -1.61 14.56 5.19
C LEU A 354 -0.49 15.03 4.25
N PHE A 355 -0.49 16.31 3.87
CA PHE A 355 0.66 16.92 3.22
C PHE A 355 1.77 17.22 4.23
N VAL A 356 2.99 16.83 3.89
CA VAL A 356 4.20 17.01 4.71
C VAL A 356 5.29 17.71 3.88
N ASN A 357 6.33 18.20 4.55
CA ASN A 357 7.45 18.91 3.91
C ASN A 357 8.67 18.00 3.77
N THR A 358 8.45 16.79 3.27
CA THR A 358 9.47 15.77 2.96
C THR A 358 8.90 14.80 1.94
N ARG A 359 9.74 13.89 1.43
CA ARG A 359 9.36 12.87 0.45
C ARG A 359 9.87 11.51 0.88
N GLY A 360 9.23 10.44 0.39
CA GLY A 360 9.72 9.08 0.60
C GLY A 360 11.13 8.90 0.01
N ALA A 361 11.98 8.14 0.70
CA ALA A 361 13.33 7.82 0.24
C ALA A 361 13.38 7.09 -1.12
N ASP A 362 12.26 6.46 -1.49
CA ASP A 362 12.02 5.73 -2.73
C ASP A 362 11.42 6.59 -3.86
N PHE A 363 11.14 7.88 -3.61
CA PHE A 363 10.49 8.81 -4.55
C PHE A 363 11.44 9.41 -5.62
N ALA A 364 12.67 8.91 -5.76
CA ALA A 364 13.70 9.47 -6.64
C ALA A 364 13.50 9.15 -8.13
#